data_AF-A0A737EVY9-F1
#
_entry.id   AF-A0A737EVY9-F1
#
_cell.length_a   1.000
_cell.length_b   1.000
_cell.length_c   1.000
_cell.angle_alpha   90.00
_cell.angle_beta   90.00
_cell.angle_gamma   90.00
#
_symmetry.space_group_name_H-M   'P 1'
#
loop_
_entity.id
_entity.type
_entity.pdbx_description
1 polymer ?
#
loop_
_entity_poly.entity_id
_entity_poly.type
_entity_poly.pdbx_seq_one_letter_code
_entity_poly.pdbx_strand_id
1 'polypeptide(L)'
;MSDLNTITVNSPEKHLSVECFHKLNRARNVSFQMHLQIRQCEVNGLPLLWVPDIFSYISEDISAVLEEAKALGLCDDFTGNARIGQVSL
;
A
#
# COMPACT_ATOMS: atom_id res chain seq x y z
N MET A 1 -19.22 -10.86 -40.59
CA MET A 1 -20.30 -10.46 -39.66
C MET A 1 -20.61 -11.66 -38.79
N SER A 2 -19.97 -11.70 -37.62
CA SER A 2 -20.36 -12.48 -36.43
C SER A 2 -19.33 -12.12 -35.36
N ASP A 3 -19.81 -11.39 -34.37
CA ASP A 3 -19.04 -10.45 -33.56
C ASP A 3 -18.12 -11.10 -32.52
N LEU A 4 -17.01 -10.39 -32.28
CA LEU A 4 -16.03 -10.59 -31.24
C LEU A 4 -16.64 -10.28 -29.86
N ASN A 5 -17.53 -11.14 -29.37
CA ASN A 5 -17.93 -11.10 -27.96
C ASN A 5 -16.88 -11.85 -27.13
N THR A 6 -15.71 -11.23 -27.00
CA THR A 6 -14.88 -11.45 -25.81
C THR A 6 -15.72 -10.92 -24.66
N ILE A 7 -16.40 -11.82 -23.95
CA ILE A 7 -17.03 -11.53 -22.67
C ILE A 7 -15.87 -11.10 -21.78
N THR A 8 -15.61 -9.79 -21.71
CA THR A 8 -14.87 -9.20 -20.61
C THR A 8 -15.75 -9.46 -19.39
N VAL A 9 -15.55 -10.62 -18.77
CA VAL A 9 -16.03 -10.88 -17.42
C VAL A 9 -15.48 -9.71 -16.61
N ASN A 10 -16.33 -8.76 -16.28
CA ASN A 10 -15.99 -7.65 -15.41
C ASN A 10 -15.56 -8.28 -14.09
N SER A 11 -14.26 -8.55 -13.95
CA SER A 11 -13.69 -8.86 -12.65
C SER A 11 -14.09 -7.71 -11.76
N PRO A 12 -14.72 -7.95 -10.59
CA PRO A 12 -15.01 -6.87 -9.67
C PRO A 12 -13.72 -6.07 -9.44
N GLU A 13 -13.82 -4.75 -9.56
CA GLU A 13 -12.67 -3.89 -9.34
C GLU A 13 -12.10 -4.16 -7.95
N LYS A 14 -10.81 -4.49 -7.90
CA LYS A 14 -10.12 -4.79 -6.65
C LYS A 14 -9.78 -3.47 -5.98
N HIS A 15 -10.49 -3.16 -4.90
CA HIS A 15 -10.28 -1.95 -4.10
C HIS A 15 -9.70 -2.31 -2.73
N LEU A 16 -8.83 -1.45 -2.20
CA LEU A 16 -8.41 -1.53 -0.80
C LEU A 16 -9.61 -1.27 0.12
N SER A 17 -9.60 -1.91 1.29
CA SER A 17 -10.53 -1.59 2.36
C SER A 17 -10.44 -0.11 2.76
N VAL A 18 -11.57 0.42 3.23
CA VAL A 18 -11.64 1.77 3.82
C VAL A 18 -10.64 1.91 4.99
N GLU A 19 -10.40 0.83 5.73
CA GLU A 19 -9.41 0.80 6.80
C GLU A 19 -7.98 1.04 6.27
N CYS A 20 -7.54 0.27 5.27
CA CYS A 20 -6.22 0.45 4.68
C CYS A 20 -6.08 1.77 3.93
N PHE A 21 -7.15 2.28 3.31
CA PHE A 21 -7.17 3.64 2.78
C PHE A 21 -6.88 4.69 3.87
N HIS A 22 -7.48 4.56 5.06
CA HIS A 22 -7.20 5.45 6.19
C HIS A 22 -5.78 5.27 6.74
N LYS A 23 -5.28 4.03 6.86
CA LYS A 23 -3.89 3.76 7.28
C LYS A 23 -2.88 4.39 6.32
N LEU A 24 -3.10 4.27 5.02
CA LEU A 24 -2.24 4.88 4.02
C LEU A 24 -2.21 6.41 4.11
N ASN A 25 -3.38 7.04 4.27
CA ASN A 25 -3.47 8.49 4.49
C ASN A 25 -2.79 8.93 5.79
N ARG A 26 -2.92 8.12 6.84
CA ARG A 26 -2.28 8.38 8.12
C ARG A 26 -0.77 8.29 8.03
N ALA A 27 -0.22 7.22 7.48
CA ALA A 27 1.21 7.07 7.23
C ALA A 27 1.78 8.24 6.41
N ARG A 28 1.07 8.67 5.37
CA ARG A 28 1.43 9.86 4.57
C ARG A 28 1.46 11.14 5.41
N ASN A 29 0.43 11.39 6.22
CA ASN A 29 0.35 12.59 7.03
C ASN A 29 1.40 12.62 8.14
N VAL A 30 1.59 11.50 8.85
CA VAL A 30 2.58 11.39 9.93
C VAL A 30 4.00 11.56 9.40
N SER A 31 4.34 10.90 8.28
CA SER A 31 5.66 11.06 7.64
C SER A 31 5.92 12.50 7.19
N PHE A 32 4.92 13.18 6.62
CA PHE A 32 5.03 14.59 6.25
C PHE A 32 5.28 15.49 7.46
N GLN A 33 4.51 15.33 8.53
CA GLN A 33 4.69 16.13 9.75
C GLN A 33 6.03 15.84 10.42
N MET A 34 6.44 14.57 10.49
CA MET A 34 7.76 14.18 10.99
C MET A 34 8.87 14.87 10.20
N HIS A 35 8.79 14.90 8.87
CA HIS A 35 9.75 15.60 8.03
C HIS A 35 9.83 17.10 8.39
N LEU A 36 8.70 17.79 8.51
CA LEU A 36 8.66 19.20 8.89
C LEU A 36 9.27 19.45 10.28
N GLN A 37 9.02 18.57 11.24
CA GLN A 37 9.58 18.66 12.59
C GLN A 37 11.10 18.48 12.58
N ILE A 38 11.61 17.43 11.92
CA ILE A 38 13.05 17.17 11.82
C ILE A 38 13.78 18.35 11.18
N ARG A 39 13.17 18.99 10.17
CA ARG A 39 13.75 20.16 9.48
C ARG A 39 13.84 21.41 10.34
N GLN A 40 13.08 21.48 11.44
CA GLN A 40 13.11 22.58 12.39
C GLN A 40 14.08 22.31 13.55
N CYS A 41 14.62 21.10 13.66
CA CYS A 41 15.58 20.76 14.71
C CYS A 41 16.93 21.44 14.49
N GLU A 42 17.54 21.85 15.60
CA GLU A 42 18.87 22.46 15.59
C GLU A 42 19.95 21.45 15.18
N VAL A 43 20.98 21.94 14.49
CA VAL A 43 22.17 21.15 14.18
C VAL A 43 22.91 20.85 15.49
N ASN A 44 23.17 19.57 15.76
CA ASN A 44 23.69 19.07 17.04
C ASN A 44 22.73 19.21 18.25
N GLY A 45 21.43 19.34 17.99
CA GLY A 45 20.40 19.25 19.03
C GLY A 45 20.33 17.87 19.68
N LEU A 46 19.45 17.74 20.68
CA LEU A 46 19.21 16.45 21.34
C LEU A 46 18.76 15.38 20.32
N PRO A 47 19.14 14.10 20.52
CA PRO A 47 18.63 13.01 19.70
C PRO A 47 17.11 12.97 19.69
N LEU A 48 16.52 12.74 18.52
CA LEU A 48 15.06 12.65 18.36
C LEU A 48 14.56 11.28 18.81
N LEU A 49 14.45 11.10 20.13
CA LEU A 49 14.15 9.81 20.77
C LEU A 49 12.80 9.20 20.34
N TRP A 50 11.88 10.01 19.82
CA TRP A 50 10.56 9.59 19.33
C TRP A 50 10.59 9.01 17.91
N VAL A 51 11.68 9.21 17.15
CA VAL A 51 11.78 8.80 15.73
C VAL A 51 11.59 7.29 15.55
N PRO A 52 12.19 6.39 16.36
CA PRO A 52 11.96 4.95 16.23
C PRO A 52 10.48 4.55 16.38
N ASP A 53 9.76 5.17 17.32
CA ASP A 53 8.34 4.88 17.57
C ASP A 53 7.48 5.32 16.39
N ILE A 54 7.74 6.53 15.85
CA ILE A 54 7.03 7.04 14.68
C ILE A 54 7.31 6.20 13.43
N PHE A 55 8.56 5.76 13.23
CA PHE A 55 8.89 4.86 12.12
C PHE A 55 8.18 3.51 12.26
N SER A 56 8.11 2.96 13.47
CA SER A 56 7.38 1.71 13.73
C SER A 56 5.90 1.86 13.37
N TYR A 57 5.28 2.97 13.80
CA TYR A 57 3.88 3.26 13.49
C TYR A 57 3.60 3.40 11.98
N ILE A 58 4.45 4.13 11.26
CA ILE A 58 4.37 4.24 9.80
C ILE A 58 4.55 2.87 9.14
N SER A 59 5.50 2.07 9.63
CA SER A 59 5.79 0.75 9.08
C SER A 59 4.63 -0.21 9.27
N GLU A 60 3.95 -0.19 10.42
CA GLU A 60 2.76 -1.01 10.67
C GLU A 60 1.62 -0.67 9.71
N ASP A 61 1.36 0.63 9.50
CA ASP A 61 0.34 1.10 8.56
C ASP A 61 0.63 0.66 7.12
N ILE A 62 1.87 0.84 6.67
CA ILE A 62 2.28 0.41 5.32
C ILE A 62 2.22 -1.11 5.19
N SER A 63 2.62 -1.86 6.21
CA SER A 63 2.59 -3.33 6.19
C SER A 63 1.17 -3.85 6.07
N ALA A 64 0.22 -3.29 6.82
CA ALA A 64 -1.19 -3.68 6.71
C ALA A 64 -1.75 -3.45 5.29
N VAL A 65 -1.43 -2.30 4.69
CA VAL A 65 -1.84 -1.97 3.31
C VAL A 65 -1.21 -2.92 2.30
N LEU A 66 0.08 -3.23 2.47
CA LEU A 66 0.81 -4.12 1.57
C LEU A 66 0.27 -5.56 1.64
N GLU A 67 -0.01 -6.07 2.83
CA GLU A 67 -0.58 -7.41 2.99
C GLU A 67 -1.99 -7.50 2.38
N GLU A 68 -2.83 -6.47 2.52
CA GLU A 68 -4.13 -6.44 1.83
C GLU A 68 -3.95 -6.38 0.31
N ALA A 69 -3.03 -5.56 -0.19
CA ALA A 69 -2.76 -5.46 -1.63
C ALA A 69 -2.30 -6.80 -2.22
N LYS A 70 -1.46 -7.55 -1.49
CA LYS A 70 -1.07 -8.91 -1.86
C LYS A 70 -2.25 -9.88 -1.82
N ALA A 71 -3.08 -9.83 -0.78
CA ALA A 71 -4.25 -10.70 -0.64
C ALA A 71 -5.29 -10.48 -1.76
N LEU A 72 -5.43 -9.24 -2.22
CA LEU A 72 -6.25 -8.89 -3.37
C LEU A 72 -5.62 -9.31 -4.71
N GLY A 73 -4.33 -9.68 -4.73
CA GLY A 73 -3.58 -9.96 -5.94
C GLY A 73 -3.38 -8.70 -6.79
N LEU A 74 -3.26 -7.53 -6.15
CA LEU A 74 -2.89 -6.27 -6.82
C LEU A 74 -1.40 -6.25 -7.20
N CYS A 75 -0.59 -7.08 -6.54
CA CYS A 75 0.84 -7.19 -6.78
C CYS A 75 1.21 -8.38 -7.68
N ASP A 76 0.24 -9.15 -8.18
CA ASP A 76 0.50 -10.42 -8.89
C ASP A 76 1.29 -10.20 -10.18
N ASP A 77 0.96 -9.16 -10.94
CA ASP A 77 1.63 -8.80 -12.19
C ASP A 77 3.09 -8.37 -11.96
N PHE A 78 3.37 -7.71 -10.82
CA PHE A 78 4.72 -7.27 -10.46
C PHE A 78 5.56 -8.40 -9.85
N THR A 79 4.95 -9.28 -9.06
CA THR A 79 5.66 -10.33 -8.31
C THR A 79 5.91 -11.60 -9.11
N GLY A 80 5.37 -11.69 -10.34
CA GLY A 80 5.45 -12.91 -11.15
C GLY A 80 4.55 -14.03 -10.65
N ASN A 81 3.65 -13.73 -9.70
CA ASN A 81 2.63 -14.65 -9.19
C ASN A 81 1.35 -14.63 -10.03
N ALA A 82 1.34 -13.92 -11.16
CA ALA A 82 0.28 -13.99 -12.16
C ALA A 82 -0.07 -15.47 -12.39
N ARG A 83 -1.24 -15.85 -11.87
CA ARG A 83 -1.67 -17.25 -11.73
C ARG A 83 -1.36 -18.01 -13.03
N ILE A 84 -0.40 -18.92 -12.96
CA ILE A 84 -0.13 -19.86 -14.04
C ILE A 84 -1.42 -20.66 -14.25
N GLY A 85 -2.17 -20.30 -15.29
CA GLY A 85 -3.22 -21.10 -15.91
C GLY A 85 -4.42 -21.47 -15.04
N GLN A 86 -5.48 -20.66 -15.09
CA GLN A 86 -6.80 -21.24 -15.29
C GLN A 86 -7.02 -21.42 -16.80
N VAL A 87 -6.40 -22.46 -17.36
CA VAL A 87 -6.94 -23.11 -18.55
C VAL A 87 -7.96 -24.10 -18.01
N SER A 88 -9.24 -23.71 -17.99
CA SER A 88 -10.32 -24.68 -17.84
C SER A 88 -10.40 -25.48 -19.14
N LEU A 89 -10.23 -26.81 -19.02
CA LEU A 89 -10.57 -27.79 -20.05
C LEU A 89 -12.07 -27.72 -20.41
#